data_AF-A0A1E4RL28-F1
#
_entry.id   AF-A0A1E4RL28-F1
#
_cell.length_a   1.000
_cell.length_b   1.000
_cell.length_c   1.000
_cell.angle_alpha   90.00
_cell.angle_beta   90.00
_cell.angle_gamma   90.00
#
_symmetry.space_group_name_H-M   'P 1'
#
loop_
_entity.id
_entity.type
_entity.pdbx_description
1 polymer ?
#
loop_
_entity_poly.entity_id
_entity_poly.type
_entity_poly.pdbx_seq_one_letter_code
_entity_poly.pdbx_strand_id
1 'polypeptide(L)'
;MPDIELTNLHHNHDLEKSSTSIEIPNSNTESAYPPIYPLPKPLQRKLISYIIIEALVSLIIYYNYFKIEISTHHLIAPTILGASTAALAQSINQYSKKNFSLNRIFKFVVWGCINGCFTVLWIDMLIYQIDGLTYRIMVDQFIGAPTFQLIFSILNCLWDHGELNYTLKNSYLKSLKFSYCYWPFFSICSFMFIPQSMIFPANCLANLIWNLILSKLT
;
A
#
# COMPACT_ATOMS: atom_id res chain seq x y z
N MET A 1 -30.42 48.43 45.82
CA MET A 1 -30.26 47.80 44.50
C MET A 1 -28.77 47.64 44.28
N PRO A 2 -28.24 46.41 44.35
CA PRO A 2 -26.81 46.15 44.22
C PRO A 2 -26.43 45.83 42.77
N ASP A 3 -25.26 46.35 42.37
CA ASP A 3 -24.61 46.10 41.10
C ASP A 3 -24.05 44.67 41.04
N ILE A 4 -24.36 43.94 39.97
CA ILE A 4 -23.81 42.63 39.69
C ILE A 4 -22.65 42.80 38.71
N GLU A 5 -21.43 42.60 39.20
CA GLU A 5 -20.21 42.44 38.41
C GLU A 5 -20.30 41.18 37.53
N LEU A 6 -20.21 41.35 36.22
CA LEU A 6 -20.06 40.27 35.23
C LEU A 6 -18.58 40.19 34.82
N THR A 7 -17.80 39.49 35.64
CA THR A 7 -16.40 39.16 35.35
C THR A 7 -16.31 37.76 34.74
N ASN A 8 -15.55 37.66 33.64
CA ASN A 8 -15.02 36.44 33.01
C ASN A 8 -15.94 35.66 32.04
N LEU A 9 -16.07 36.19 30.83
CA LEU A 9 -16.22 35.38 29.61
C LEU A 9 -14.93 35.47 28.80
N HIS A 10 -14.11 34.43 28.93
CA HIS A 10 -12.88 34.25 28.17
C HIS A 10 -13.26 34.00 26.69
N HIS A 11 -13.17 35.05 25.89
CA HIS A 11 -13.46 35.02 24.46
C HIS A 11 -12.22 34.45 23.73
N ASN A 12 -12.34 33.19 23.29
CA ASN A 12 -11.42 32.59 22.33
C ASN A 12 -11.59 33.29 20.98
N HIS A 13 -10.65 34.15 20.61
CA HIS A 13 -10.64 34.81 19.29
C HIS A 13 -9.21 35.03 18.76
N ASP A 14 -8.42 33.95 18.69
CA ASP A 14 -7.08 33.96 18.07
C ASP A 14 -7.01 33.04 16.83
N LEU A 15 -7.96 33.19 15.91
CA LEU A 15 -7.89 32.56 14.58
C LEU A 15 -8.36 33.54 13.50
N GLU A 16 -7.72 34.70 13.38
CA GLU A 16 -7.85 35.57 12.21
C GLU A 16 -6.76 36.66 12.25
N LYS A 17 -5.57 36.36 11.70
CA LYS A 17 -4.58 37.34 11.19
C LYS A 17 -3.34 36.63 10.64
N SER A 18 -3.40 36.26 9.36
CA SER A 18 -2.23 36.36 8.46
C SER A 18 -2.70 36.24 7.02
N SER A 19 -3.50 37.23 6.61
CA SER A 19 -3.61 37.65 5.22
C SER A 19 -2.47 38.63 4.97
N THR A 20 -1.36 38.11 4.45
CA THR A 20 -0.28 38.93 3.88
C THR A 20 0.13 38.34 2.54
N SER A 21 -0.23 39.09 1.49
CA SER A 21 0.49 39.26 0.23
C SER A 21 0.93 38.02 -0.55
N ILE A 22 0.15 37.74 -1.60
CA ILE A 22 0.58 37.04 -2.80
C ILE A 22 1.68 37.89 -3.47
N GLU A 23 2.95 37.52 -3.23
CA GLU A 23 4.05 37.87 -4.13
C GLU A 23 4.20 36.75 -5.16
N ILE A 24 4.14 37.11 -6.44
CA ILE A 24 4.44 36.22 -7.56
C ILE A 24 5.97 36.14 -7.66
N PRO A 25 6.63 35.00 -7.39
CA PRO A 25 8.08 34.92 -7.51
C PRO A 25 8.46 34.81 -8.98
N ASN A 26 9.35 35.70 -9.40
CA ASN A 26 10.03 35.70 -10.70
C ASN A 26 10.60 34.31 -11.02
N SER A 27 10.30 33.84 -12.23
CA SER A 27 11.00 32.76 -12.90
C SER A 27 12.47 33.16 -13.09
N ASN A 28 13.40 32.63 -12.29
CA ASN A 28 14.83 32.40 -12.60
C ASN A 28 15.64 32.02 -11.34
N THR A 29 15.18 31.04 -10.55
CA THR A 29 16.00 30.49 -9.46
C THR A 29 15.98 28.98 -9.50
N GLU A 30 17.16 28.43 -9.73
CA GLU A 30 17.50 27.02 -9.73
C GLU A 30 16.99 26.30 -8.48
N SER A 31 16.69 25.02 -8.68
CA SER A 31 16.27 24.00 -7.71
C SER A 31 16.87 24.14 -6.31
N ALA A 32 16.13 24.76 -5.39
CA ALA A 32 16.39 24.66 -3.95
C ALA A 32 15.43 23.63 -3.35
N TYR A 33 15.77 22.34 -3.47
CA TYR A 33 15.15 21.33 -2.60
C TYR A 33 15.54 21.68 -1.15
N PRO A 34 14.58 21.80 -0.21
CA PRO A 34 14.92 22.02 1.18
C PRO A 34 15.85 20.89 1.66
N PRO A 35 16.85 21.20 2.51
CA PRO A 35 17.81 20.21 2.97
C PRO A 35 17.08 19.05 3.64
N ILE A 36 17.44 17.82 3.24
CA ILE A 36 16.92 16.59 3.82
C ILE A 36 17.41 16.53 5.27
N TYR A 37 16.63 17.07 6.20
CA TYR A 37 16.94 16.96 7.62
C TYR A 37 17.02 15.47 7.99
N PRO A 38 18.11 15.02 8.63
CA PRO A 38 18.21 13.64 9.07
C PRO A 38 17.07 13.36 10.06
N LEU A 39 16.35 12.27 9.83
CA LEU A 39 15.29 11.83 10.72
C LEU A 39 15.87 11.69 12.14
N PRO A 40 15.15 12.12 13.19
CA PRO A 40 15.63 11.93 14.55
C PRO A 40 15.99 10.46 14.78
N LYS A 41 17.23 10.19 15.21
CA LYS A 41 17.73 8.86 15.57
C LYS A 41 16.74 7.99 16.36
N PRO A 42 15.96 8.50 17.34
CA PRO A 42 14.97 7.69 18.03
C PRO A 42 13.83 7.20 17.12
N LEU A 43 13.39 8.01 16.16
CA LEU A 43 12.33 7.64 15.22
C LEU A 43 12.82 6.57 14.23
N GLN A 44 14.06 6.69 13.77
CA GLN A 44 14.69 5.68 12.91
C GLN A 44 14.80 4.31 13.62
N ARG A 45 15.23 4.30 14.90
CA ARG A 45 15.29 3.07 15.70
C ARG A 45 13.91 2.43 15.87
N LYS A 46 12.88 3.23 16.13
CA LYS A 46 11.49 2.75 16.21
C LYS A 46 11.05 2.11 14.89
N LEU A 47 11.25 2.75 13.75
CA LEU A 47 10.92 2.20 12.43
C LEU A 47 11.59 0.86 12.16
N ILE A 48 12.89 0.75 12.45
CA ILE A 48 13.64 -0.51 12.29
C ILE A 48 13.04 -1.60 13.17
N SER A 49 12.69 -1.29 14.43
CA SER A 49 12.04 -2.28 15.30
C SER A 49 10.69 -2.75 14.76
N TYR A 50 9.86 -1.86 14.20
CA TYR A 50 8.60 -2.24 13.57
C TYR A 50 8.81 -3.16 12.37
N ILE A 51 9.75 -2.83 11.48
CA ILE A 51 10.07 -3.66 10.31
C ILE A 51 10.53 -5.06 10.74
N ILE A 52 11.40 -5.17 11.75
CA ILE A 52 11.86 -6.46 12.26
C ILE A 52 10.69 -7.28 12.81
N ILE A 53 9.81 -6.65 13.60
CA ILE A 53 8.64 -7.33 14.17
C ILE A 53 7.69 -7.80 13.06
N GLU A 54 7.37 -6.93 12.10
CA GLU A 54 6.48 -7.28 10.97
C GLU A 54 7.08 -8.36 10.06
N ALA A 55 8.40 -8.35 9.86
CA ALA A 55 9.10 -9.38 9.11
C ALA A 55 9.04 -10.74 9.84
N LEU A 56 9.26 -10.76 11.16
CA LEU A 56 9.12 -11.96 11.97
C LEU A 56 7.69 -12.49 11.96
N VAL A 57 6.69 -11.62 12.12
CA VAL A 57 5.27 -11.99 12.04
C VAL A 57 4.93 -12.58 10.69
N SER A 58 5.33 -11.91 9.59
CA SER A 58 5.11 -12.41 8.23
C SER A 58 5.78 -13.77 7.99
N LEU A 59 6.98 -13.97 8.52
CA LEU A 59 7.72 -15.22 8.43
C LEU A 59 7.03 -16.36 9.21
N ILE A 60 6.55 -16.08 10.43
CA ILE A 60 5.80 -17.06 11.25
C ILE A 60 4.51 -17.47 10.54
N ILE A 61 3.78 -16.51 9.97
CA ILE A 61 2.56 -16.78 9.20
C ILE A 61 2.89 -17.64 7.97
N TYR A 62 3.96 -17.30 7.23
CA TYR A 62 4.42 -18.07 6.07
C TYR A 62 4.76 -19.53 6.43
N TYR A 63 5.54 -19.76 7.49
CA TYR A 63 5.89 -21.13 7.92
C TYR A 63 4.67 -21.95 8.36
N ASN A 64 3.64 -21.29 8.90
CA ASN A 64 2.40 -21.94 9.33
C ASN A 64 1.29 -21.87 8.27
N TYR A 65 1.56 -21.36 7.07
CA TYR A 65 0.54 -21.02 6.08
C TYR A 65 -0.38 -22.20 5.76
N PHE A 66 0.20 -23.34 5.38
CA PHE A 66 -0.54 -24.57 5.10
C PHE A 66 -1.34 -25.09 6.29
N LYS A 67 -0.78 -24.99 7.49
CA LYS A 67 -1.46 -25.42 8.71
C LYS A 67 -2.70 -24.57 8.95
N ILE A 68 -2.61 -23.26 8.73
CA ILE A 68 -3.74 -22.32 8.87
C ILE A 68 -4.79 -22.58 7.78
N GLU A 69 -4.35 -22.78 6.54
CA GLU A 69 -5.21 -23.06 5.38
C GLU A 69 -6.07 -24.31 5.60
N ILE A 70 -5.46 -25.40 6.09
CA ILE A 70 -6.16 -26.68 6.34
C ILE A 70 -7.05 -26.62 7.58
N SER A 71 -6.65 -25.90 8.63
CA SER A 71 -7.31 -25.99 9.95
C SER A 71 -8.52 -25.08 10.15
N THR A 72 -8.65 -24.00 9.36
CA THR A 72 -9.66 -22.97 9.65
C THR A 72 -10.59 -22.74 8.47
N HIS A 73 -10.07 -22.13 7.40
CA HIS A 73 -10.80 -21.81 6.17
C HIS A 73 -9.82 -21.37 5.08
N HIS A 74 -10.10 -21.74 3.82
CA HIS A 74 -9.26 -21.46 2.65
C HIS A 74 -8.84 -19.99 2.51
N LEU A 75 -9.72 -19.05 2.88
CA LEU A 75 -9.48 -17.61 2.71
C LEU A 75 -8.73 -16.95 3.88
N ILE A 76 -8.68 -17.58 5.06
CA ILE A 76 -8.09 -16.95 6.26
C ILE A 76 -6.58 -16.85 6.13
N ALA A 77 -5.92 -17.93 5.70
CA ALA A 77 -4.46 -17.93 5.50
C ALA A 77 -4.02 -16.86 4.47
N PRO A 78 -4.66 -16.75 3.29
CA PRO A 78 -4.42 -15.66 2.35
C PRO A 78 -4.64 -14.27 2.92
N THR A 79 -5.71 -14.07 3.69
CA THR A 79 -6.04 -12.78 4.30
C THR A 79 -4.94 -12.33 5.27
N ILE A 80 -4.52 -13.22 6.16
CA ILE A 80 -3.53 -12.91 7.20
C ILE A 80 -2.14 -12.71 6.59
N LEU A 81 -1.75 -13.56 5.63
CA LEU A 81 -0.47 -13.40 4.93
C LEU A 81 -0.45 -12.14 4.06
N GLY A 82 -1.54 -11.85 3.34
CA GLY A 82 -1.69 -10.62 2.56
C GLY A 82 -1.62 -9.37 3.43
N ALA A 83 -2.31 -9.36 4.57
CA ALA A 83 -2.29 -8.26 5.54
C ALA A 83 -0.89 -7.98 6.11
N SER A 84 -0.22 -9.02 6.59
CA SER A 84 1.13 -8.91 7.18
C SER A 84 2.18 -8.47 6.18
N THR A 85 2.17 -9.03 4.96
CA THR A 85 3.13 -8.65 3.91
C THR A 85 2.88 -7.25 3.35
N ALA A 86 1.62 -6.82 3.25
CA ALA A 86 1.29 -5.44 2.88
C ALA A 86 1.70 -4.42 3.95
N ALA A 87 1.52 -4.75 5.24
CA ALA A 87 2.03 -3.94 6.34
C ALA A 87 3.56 -3.79 6.26
N LEU A 88 4.26 -4.92 6.11
CA LEU A 88 5.72 -4.94 5.98
C LEU A 88 6.21 -4.10 4.79
N ALA A 89 5.58 -4.25 3.62
CA ALA A 89 5.88 -3.46 2.43
C ALA A 89 5.74 -1.96 2.73
N GLN A 90 4.65 -1.58 3.39
CA GLN A 90 4.39 -0.19 3.71
C GLN A 90 5.36 0.37 4.75
N SER A 91 5.77 -0.41 5.75
CA SER A 91 6.77 -0.01 6.74
C SER A 91 8.15 0.20 6.12
N ILE A 92 8.57 -0.68 5.19
CA ILE A 92 9.83 -0.49 4.46
C ILE A 92 9.76 0.76 3.57
N ASN A 93 8.63 0.99 2.89
CA ASN A 93 8.41 2.19 2.08
C ASN A 93 8.48 3.47 2.93
N GLN A 94 7.86 3.48 4.11
CA GLN A 94 7.93 4.59 5.06
C GLN A 94 9.34 4.83 5.59
N TYR A 95 10.10 3.76 5.83
CA TYR A 95 11.51 3.85 6.19
C TYR A 95 12.35 4.48 5.07
N SER A 96 12.16 4.05 3.82
CA SER A 96 12.87 4.65 2.67
C SER A 96 12.51 6.13 2.47
N LYS A 97 11.27 6.53 2.75
CA LYS A 97 10.79 7.92 2.61
C LYS A 97 10.99 8.78 3.86
N LYS A 98 11.55 8.21 4.94
CA LYS A 98 11.74 8.87 6.25
C LYS A 98 10.45 9.48 6.82
N ASN A 99 9.28 8.94 6.48
CA ASN A 99 7.97 9.46 6.88
C ASN A 99 7.14 8.36 7.54
N PHE A 100 6.93 8.46 8.85
CA PHE A 100 6.16 7.48 9.61
C PHE A 100 4.71 7.90 9.79
N SER A 101 3.78 7.01 9.42
CA SER A 101 2.34 7.19 9.58
C SER A 101 1.67 5.84 9.82
N LEU A 102 1.18 5.63 11.05
CA LEU A 102 0.42 4.43 11.41
C LEU A 102 -0.87 4.29 10.61
N ASN A 103 -1.56 5.41 10.34
CA ASN A 103 -2.76 5.42 9.51
C ASN A 103 -2.51 4.78 8.14
N ARG A 104 -1.35 5.08 7.53
CA ARG A 104 -0.98 4.52 6.24
C ARG A 104 -0.64 3.03 6.33
N ILE A 105 -0.04 2.55 7.41
CA ILE A 105 0.17 1.11 7.64
C ILE A 105 -1.18 0.41 7.76
N PHE A 106 -2.11 0.97 8.53
CA PHE A 106 -3.44 0.39 8.70
C PHE A 106 -4.23 0.30 7.38
N LYS A 107 -4.20 1.35 6.54
CA LYS A 107 -4.75 1.30 5.18
C LYS A 107 -4.19 0.13 4.37
N PHE A 108 -2.87 -0.09 4.45
CA PHE A 108 -2.20 -1.20 3.76
C PHE A 108 -2.51 -2.58 4.36
N VAL A 109 -2.73 -2.69 5.67
CA VAL A 109 -3.24 -3.92 6.31
C VAL A 109 -4.62 -4.27 5.72
N VAL A 110 -5.54 -3.29 5.67
CA VAL A 110 -6.88 -3.48 5.10
C VAL A 110 -6.79 -3.87 3.62
N TRP A 111 -5.94 -3.19 2.84
CA TRP A 111 -5.66 -3.57 1.46
C TRP A 111 -5.14 -5.00 1.36
N GLY A 112 -4.18 -5.39 2.21
CA GLY A 112 -3.61 -6.73 2.23
C GLY A 112 -4.66 -7.82 2.52
N CYS A 113 -5.62 -7.56 3.40
CA CYS A 113 -6.75 -8.45 3.62
C CYS A 113 -7.60 -8.63 2.36
N ILE A 114 -8.02 -7.51 1.75
CA ILE A 114 -8.87 -7.49 0.55
C ILE A 114 -8.16 -8.18 -0.62
N ASN A 115 -6.91 -7.78 -0.87
CA ASN A 115 -6.09 -8.32 -1.93
C ASN A 115 -5.77 -9.80 -1.72
N GLY A 116 -5.55 -10.22 -0.46
CA GLY A 116 -5.34 -11.63 -0.10
C GLY A 116 -6.50 -12.51 -0.57
N CYS A 117 -7.73 -12.14 -0.21
CA CYS A 117 -8.96 -12.83 -0.63
C CYS A 117 -9.14 -12.83 -2.15
N PHE A 118 -9.04 -11.67 -2.80
CA PHE A 118 -9.25 -11.61 -4.25
C PHE A 118 -8.18 -12.36 -5.03
N THR A 119 -6.92 -12.29 -4.60
CA THR A 119 -5.81 -12.94 -5.30
C THR A 119 -5.92 -14.45 -5.23
N VAL A 120 -6.23 -15.04 -4.07
CA VAL A 120 -6.40 -16.50 -3.98
C VAL A 120 -7.56 -17.00 -4.84
N LEU A 121 -8.72 -16.30 -4.79
CA LEU A 121 -9.89 -16.65 -5.60
C LEU A 121 -9.62 -16.50 -7.10
N TRP A 122 -8.87 -15.47 -7.48
CA TRP A 122 -8.44 -15.26 -8.86
C TRP A 122 -7.51 -16.37 -9.35
N ILE A 123 -6.51 -16.73 -8.55
CA ILE A 123 -5.59 -17.83 -8.86
C ILE A 123 -6.37 -19.14 -9.02
N ASP A 124 -7.27 -19.46 -8.09
CA ASP A 124 -8.10 -20.66 -8.17
C ASP A 124 -8.96 -20.67 -9.44
N MET A 125 -9.61 -19.54 -9.76
CA MET A 125 -10.39 -19.40 -11.00
C MET A 125 -9.52 -19.65 -12.24
N LEU A 126 -8.32 -19.05 -12.33
CA LEU A 126 -7.40 -19.28 -13.44
C LEU A 126 -6.96 -20.74 -13.54
N ILE A 127 -6.74 -21.41 -12.41
CA ILE A 127 -6.27 -22.80 -12.38
C ILE A 127 -7.38 -23.77 -12.78
N TYR A 128 -8.60 -23.57 -12.30
CA TYR A 128 -9.70 -24.53 -12.45
C TYR A 128 -10.60 -24.27 -13.66
N GLN A 129 -10.71 -23.02 -14.14
CA GLN A 129 -11.65 -22.66 -15.21
C GLN A 129 -10.97 -22.43 -16.56
N ILE A 130 -9.66 -22.24 -16.58
CA ILE A 130 -8.94 -21.83 -17.78
C ILE A 130 -7.95 -22.92 -18.16
N ASP A 131 -8.16 -23.56 -19.31
CA ASP A 131 -7.23 -24.55 -19.83
C ASP A 131 -6.11 -23.91 -20.65
N GLY A 132 -4.90 -24.42 -20.46
CA GLY A 132 -3.71 -23.96 -21.16
C GLY A 132 -2.97 -22.82 -20.48
N LEU A 133 -1.65 -23.00 -20.33
CA LEU A 133 -0.75 -22.05 -19.67
C LEU A 133 -0.79 -20.66 -20.32
N THR A 134 -0.71 -20.59 -21.65
CA THR A 134 -0.71 -19.32 -22.39
C THR A 134 -2.00 -18.53 -22.16
N TYR A 135 -3.15 -19.20 -22.17
CA TYR A 135 -4.43 -18.52 -22.01
C TYR A 135 -4.61 -18.02 -20.56
N ARG A 136 -4.18 -18.80 -19.55
CA ARG A 136 -4.11 -18.33 -18.15
C ARG A 136 -3.30 -17.05 -18.01
N ILE A 137 -2.10 -17.02 -18.59
CA ILE A 137 -1.22 -15.84 -18.54
C ILE A 137 -1.88 -14.65 -19.23
N MET A 138 -2.48 -14.85 -20.41
CA MET A 138 -3.17 -13.76 -21.12
C MET A 138 -4.33 -13.19 -20.30
N VAL A 139 -5.19 -14.04 -19.73
CA VAL A 139 -6.32 -13.59 -18.90
C VAL A 139 -5.82 -12.88 -17.64
N ASP A 140 -4.78 -13.39 -17.00
CA ASP A 140 -4.15 -12.75 -15.84
C ASP A 140 -3.62 -11.35 -16.17
N GLN A 141 -2.95 -11.17 -17.32
CA GLN A 141 -2.37 -9.88 -17.71
C GLN A 141 -3.40 -8.89 -18.28
N PHE A 142 -4.42 -9.34 -19.00
CA PHE A 142 -5.41 -8.45 -19.62
C PHE A 142 -6.60 -8.15 -18.72
N ILE A 143 -6.92 -9.01 -17.76
CA ILE A 143 -8.07 -8.85 -16.86
C ILE A 143 -7.59 -8.68 -15.42
N GLY A 144 -6.78 -9.61 -14.93
CA GLY A 144 -6.31 -9.63 -13.55
C GLY A 144 -5.55 -8.36 -13.19
N ALA A 145 -4.39 -8.14 -13.81
CA ALA A 145 -3.52 -7.01 -13.51
C ALA A 145 -4.22 -5.63 -13.59
N PRO A 146 -4.99 -5.30 -14.66
CA PRO A 146 -5.77 -4.07 -14.72
C PRO A 146 -6.81 -3.94 -13.61
N THR A 147 -7.48 -5.04 -13.24
CA THR A 147 -8.52 -5.05 -12.21
C THR A 147 -7.93 -4.82 -10.82
N PHE A 148 -6.90 -5.58 -10.44
CA PHE A 148 -6.22 -5.41 -9.15
C PHE A 148 -5.62 -4.01 -9.01
N GLN A 149 -4.98 -3.51 -10.08
CA GLN A 149 -4.43 -2.16 -10.11
C GLN A 149 -5.52 -1.09 -9.97
N LEU A 150 -6.68 -1.29 -10.62
CA LEU A 150 -7.80 -0.35 -10.56
C LEU A 150 -8.41 -0.30 -9.15
N ILE A 151 -8.66 -1.47 -8.54
CA ILE A 151 -9.18 -1.56 -7.17
C ILE A 151 -8.23 -0.87 -6.20
N PHE A 152 -6.93 -1.16 -6.29
CA PHE A 152 -5.91 -0.49 -5.46
C PHE A 152 -5.91 1.02 -5.65
N SER A 153 -5.96 1.50 -6.90
CA SER A 153 -6.00 2.94 -7.21
C SER A 153 -7.27 3.61 -6.66
N ILE A 154 -8.44 2.97 -6.79
CA ILE A 154 -9.73 3.46 -6.24
C ILE A 154 -9.65 3.57 -4.72
N LEU A 155 -9.20 2.51 -4.03
CA LEU A 155 -9.11 2.49 -2.57
C LEU A 155 -8.15 3.56 -2.05
N ASN A 156 -6.99 3.73 -2.68
CA ASN A 156 -6.05 4.80 -2.30
C ASN A 156 -6.67 6.19 -2.50
N CYS A 157 -7.37 6.42 -3.62
CA CYS A 157 -8.03 7.70 -3.87
C CYS A 157 -9.09 8.00 -2.82
N LEU A 158 -9.93 7.00 -2.51
CA LEU A 158 -10.99 7.10 -1.50
C LEU A 158 -10.41 7.36 -0.10
N TRP A 159 -9.33 6.67 0.27
CA TRP A 159 -8.68 6.85 1.57
C TRP A 159 -7.95 8.18 1.74
N ASP A 160 -7.43 8.76 0.65
CA ASP A 160 -6.65 9.99 0.72
C ASP A 160 -7.49 11.25 0.48
N HIS A 161 -8.54 11.18 -0.35
CA HIS A 161 -9.34 12.34 -0.74
C HIS A 161 -10.84 12.19 -0.43
N GLY A 162 -11.35 10.99 -0.14
CA GLY A 162 -12.78 10.75 0.07
C GLY A 162 -13.63 10.72 -1.21
N GLU A 163 -13.07 11.09 -2.36
CA GLU A 163 -13.74 11.13 -3.66
C GLU A 163 -12.85 10.61 -4.79
N LEU A 164 -13.47 10.23 -5.92
CA LEU A 164 -12.75 9.80 -7.13
C LEU A 164 -12.40 11.02 -7.98
N ASN A 165 -11.12 11.38 -8.00
CA ASN A 165 -10.63 12.56 -8.72
C ASN A 165 -9.97 12.17 -10.07
N TYR A 166 -9.83 13.12 -11.00
CA TYR A 166 -9.12 12.96 -12.27
C TYR A 166 -7.67 12.47 -12.10
N THR A 167 -7.04 12.77 -10.97
CA THR A 167 -5.71 12.26 -10.59
C THR A 167 -5.65 10.73 -10.53
N LEU A 168 -6.79 10.06 -10.28
CA LEU A 168 -6.92 8.60 -10.32
C LEU A 168 -6.48 8.03 -11.67
N LYS A 169 -6.95 8.63 -12.78
CA LYS A 169 -6.68 8.14 -14.14
C LYS A 169 -5.19 8.18 -14.44
N ASN A 170 -4.53 9.30 -14.14
CA ASN A 170 -3.09 9.45 -14.36
C ASN A 170 -2.27 8.50 -13.49
N SER A 171 -2.61 8.37 -12.21
CA SER A 171 -1.93 7.47 -11.27
C SER A 171 -2.10 6.00 -11.68
N TYR A 172 -3.33 5.62 -12.05
CA TYR A 172 -3.66 4.29 -12.55
C TYR A 172 -2.87 3.93 -13.81
N LEU A 173 -2.93 4.77 -14.86
CA LEU A 173 -2.22 4.50 -16.12
C LEU A 173 -0.70 4.44 -15.93
N LYS A 174 -0.15 5.33 -15.09
CA LYS A 174 1.27 5.31 -14.76
C LYS A 174 1.64 4.01 -14.06
N SER A 175 0.91 3.62 -13.00
CA SER A 175 1.18 2.39 -12.26
C SER A 175 1.03 1.15 -13.15
N LEU A 176 -0.03 1.10 -13.96
CA LEU A 176 -0.30 -0.02 -14.86
C LEU A 176 0.82 -0.21 -15.90
N LYS A 177 1.34 0.88 -16.47
CA LYS A 177 2.48 0.82 -17.42
C LYS A 177 3.70 0.15 -16.79
N PHE A 178 4.04 0.51 -15.55
CA PHE A 178 5.16 -0.13 -14.86
C PHE A 178 4.83 -1.57 -14.47
N SER A 179 3.58 -1.85 -14.06
CA SER A 179 3.12 -3.20 -13.71
C SER A 179 3.34 -4.18 -14.86
N TYR A 180 3.10 -3.76 -16.11
CA TYR A 180 3.35 -4.59 -17.30
C TYR A 180 4.82 -4.89 -17.58
N CYS A 181 5.78 -4.23 -16.93
CA CYS A 181 7.18 -4.61 -17.01
C CYS A 181 7.56 -5.75 -16.05
N TYR A 182 6.78 -5.94 -14.98
CA TYR A 182 7.10 -6.85 -13.88
C TYR A 182 6.18 -8.08 -13.86
N TRP A 183 4.87 -7.85 -13.91
CA TRP A 183 3.86 -8.90 -13.70
C TRP A 183 3.82 -9.97 -14.80
N PRO A 184 4.02 -9.69 -16.10
CA PRO A 184 4.04 -10.76 -17.10
C PRO A 184 5.13 -11.79 -16.84
N PHE A 185 6.32 -11.34 -16.41
CA PHE A 185 7.42 -12.23 -16.07
C PHE A 185 7.08 -13.07 -14.84
N PHE A 186 6.55 -12.44 -13.79
CA PHE A 186 6.12 -13.15 -12.60
C PHE A 186 5.03 -14.19 -12.91
N SER A 187 4.02 -13.85 -13.71
CA SER A 187 2.92 -14.77 -14.05
C SER A 187 3.39 -15.96 -14.88
N ILE A 188 4.34 -15.77 -15.80
CA ILE A 188 4.99 -16.89 -16.50
C ILE A 188 5.71 -17.79 -15.50
N CYS A 189 6.53 -17.22 -14.61
CA CYS A 189 7.26 -17.99 -13.63
C CYS A 189 6.34 -18.73 -12.65
N SER A 190 5.26 -18.09 -12.20
CA SER A 190 4.34 -18.64 -11.20
C SER A 190 3.55 -19.82 -11.77
N PHE A 191 3.00 -19.69 -12.97
CA PHE A 191 2.20 -20.77 -13.55
C PHE A 191 3.03 -21.91 -14.16
N MET A 192 4.32 -21.67 -14.45
CA MET A 192 5.20 -22.69 -15.04
C MET A 192 6.02 -23.46 -14.00
N PHE A 193 6.54 -22.78 -12.97
CA PHE A 193 7.55 -23.37 -12.07
C PHE A 193 7.08 -23.51 -10.62
N ILE A 194 6.08 -22.74 -10.19
CA ILE A 194 5.66 -22.71 -8.79
C ILE A 194 4.49 -23.69 -8.59
N PRO A 195 4.55 -24.59 -7.59
CA PRO A 195 3.42 -25.47 -7.31
C PRO A 195 2.20 -24.65 -6.88
N GLN A 196 1.00 -25.10 -7.25
CA GLN A 196 -0.25 -24.33 -7.13
C GLN A 196 -0.46 -23.74 -5.74
N SER A 197 -0.21 -24.52 -4.69
CA SER A 197 -0.37 -24.09 -3.31
C SER A 197 0.64 -23.02 -2.84
N MET A 198 1.72 -22.82 -3.58
CA MET A 198 2.73 -21.78 -3.33
C MET A 198 2.56 -20.53 -4.19
N ILE A 199 1.64 -20.53 -5.16
CA ILE A 199 1.45 -19.38 -6.05
C ILE A 199 1.02 -18.15 -5.26
N PHE A 200 0.11 -18.30 -4.29
CA PHE A 200 -0.34 -17.17 -3.47
C PHE A 200 0.77 -16.63 -2.54
N PRO A 201 1.48 -17.45 -1.74
CA PRO A 201 2.65 -16.97 -0.99
C PRO A 201 3.72 -16.30 -1.86
N ALA A 202 4.01 -16.86 -3.05
CA ALA A 202 4.92 -16.25 -4.01
C ALA A 202 4.41 -14.89 -4.52
N ASN A 203 3.10 -14.76 -4.74
CA ASN A 203 2.47 -13.50 -5.13
C ASN A 203 2.60 -12.43 -4.04
N CYS A 204 2.46 -12.80 -2.76
CA CYS A 204 2.72 -11.88 -1.64
C CYS A 204 4.17 -11.37 -1.63
N LEU A 205 5.14 -12.26 -1.87
CA LEU A 205 6.55 -11.89 -1.98
C LEU A 205 6.80 -10.99 -3.20
N ALA A 206 6.20 -11.30 -4.34
CA ALA A 206 6.28 -10.48 -5.54
C ALA A 206 5.70 -9.08 -5.30
N ASN A 207 4.55 -8.99 -4.62
CA ASN A 207 3.94 -7.74 -4.21
C ASN A 207 4.82 -6.94 -3.25
N LEU A 208 5.50 -7.58 -2.31
CA LEU A 208 6.48 -6.92 -1.43
C LEU A 208 7.58 -6.27 -2.28
N ILE A 209 8.21 -7.02 -3.18
CA ILE A 209 9.27 -6.52 -4.08
C ILE A 209 8.74 -5.39 -4.96
N TRP A 210 7.55 -5.55 -5.54
CA TRP A 210 6.90 -4.56 -6.38
C TRP A 210 6.69 -3.23 -5.65
N ASN A 211 6.21 -3.28 -4.41
CA ASN A 211 6.02 -2.08 -3.59
C ASN A 211 7.35 -1.35 -3.28
N LEU A 212 8.45 -2.08 -3.11
CA LEU A 212 9.78 -1.49 -2.93
C LEU A 212 10.25 -0.77 -4.19
N ILE A 213 10.03 -1.39 -5.37
CA ILE A 213 10.34 -0.79 -6.67
C ILE A 213 9.52 0.51 -6.85
N LEU A 214 8.20 0.45 -6.63
CA LEU A 214 7.33 1.62 -6.73
C LEU A 214 7.74 2.75 -5.79
N SER A 215 8.22 2.43 -4.58
CA SER A 215 8.71 3.43 -3.64
C SER A 215 9.99 4.13 -4.08
N LYS A 216 10.76 3.57 -5.02
CA LYS A 216 11.93 4.23 -5.61
C LYS A 216 11.59 5.02 -6.87
N LEU A 217 10.55 4.61 -7.59
CA LEU A 217 10.07 5.28 -8.81
C LEU A 217 9.15 6.49 -8.52
N THR A 218 8.66 6.63 -7.29
CA THR A 218 7.71 7.67 -6.86
C THR A 218 8.24 8.46 -5.68
#